data_AF-A0A971EE34-F1
#
_entry.id   AF-A0A971EE34-F1
#
_cell.length_a   1.000
_cell.length_b   1.000
_cell.length_c   1.000
_cell.angle_alpha   90.00
_cell.angle_beta   90.00
_cell.angle_gamma   90.00
#
_symmetry.space_group_name_H-M   'P 1'
#
loop_
_entity.id
_entity.type
_entity.pdbx_description
1 polymer ?
#
loop_
_entity_poly.entity_id
_entity_poly.type
_entity_poly.pdbx_seq_one_letter_code
_entity_poly.pdbx_strand_id
1 'polypeptide(L)'
;MIQAGLDYANRWDAESFYRPVPQVKKVRRTYRKTNPKGKMIVKAALALFVYALILVYLCIKGAVLGYQIVELEKEIQQLETDNRRLEYNIAQKCSLDYIEAAALELGMEKASQGIAVAVVPDYEPVTISENTQTPAQADKSLLNKLYNNLLMLAHNNP
;
A
#
# COMPACT_ATOMS: atom_id res chain seq x y z
N MET A 1 5.21 35.43 -49.14
CA MET A 1 5.06 34.66 -50.40
C MET A 1 4.53 35.63 -51.43
N ILE A 2 5.33 36.07 -52.40
CA ILE A 2 4.86 36.94 -53.49
C ILE A 2 4.76 36.03 -54.70
N GLN A 3 3.56 35.49 -54.93
CA GLN A 3 3.24 34.79 -56.16
C GLN A 3 2.91 35.89 -57.19
N ALA A 4 3.93 36.35 -57.90
CA ALA A 4 3.74 37.24 -59.04
C ALA A 4 3.06 36.41 -60.15
N GLY A 5 1.73 36.43 -60.18
CA GLY A 5 0.95 35.91 -61.28
C GLY A 5 1.27 36.74 -62.51
N LEU A 6 1.83 36.11 -63.55
CA LEU A 6 1.83 36.70 -64.87
C LEU A 6 0.38 36.68 -65.35
N ASP A 7 -0.28 37.82 -65.21
CA ASP A 7 -1.62 38.04 -65.71
C ASP A 7 -1.55 38.28 -67.23
N TYR A 8 -1.89 37.25 -68.00
CA TYR A 8 -1.96 37.30 -69.45
C TYR A 8 -3.37 37.63 -69.97
N ALA A 9 -4.34 37.87 -69.08
CA ALA A 9 -5.74 37.98 -69.49
C ALA A 9 -6.07 39.26 -70.27
N ASN A 10 -5.22 40.29 -70.21
CA ASN A 10 -5.60 41.63 -70.67
C ASN A 10 -4.71 42.26 -71.77
N ARG A 11 -3.74 41.51 -72.35
CA ARG A 11 -2.86 42.03 -73.40
C ARG A 11 -2.56 40.98 -74.46
N TRP A 12 -3.23 41.09 -75.61
CA TRP A 12 -2.99 40.28 -76.81
C TRP A 12 -1.84 40.85 -77.65
N ASP A 13 -0.65 40.98 -77.06
CA ASP A 13 0.55 41.39 -77.80
C ASP A 13 1.20 40.18 -78.49
N ALA A 14 1.28 40.22 -79.82
CA ALA A 14 1.89 39.19 -80.66
C ALA A 14 3.41 39.01 -80.43
N GLU A 15 4.06 39.95 -79.75
CA GLU A 15 5.48 39.87 -79.37
C GLU A 15 5.71 39.10 -78.07
N SER A 16 4.66 38.79 -77.30
CA SER A 16 4.79 38.09 -76.02
C SER A 16 5.23 36.62 -76.16
N PHE A 17 5.07 36.03 -77.35
CA PHE A 17 5.48 34.66 -77.68
C PHE A 17 7.01 34.48 -77.75
N TYR A 18 7.78 35.56 -77.91
CA TYR A 18 9.25 35.51 -77.99
C TYR A 18 9.95 35.83 -76.66
N ARG A 19 9.20 36.05 -75.57
CA ARG A 19 9.81 36.36 -74.27
C ARG A 19 10.31 35.07 -73.61
N PRO A 20 11.60 34.95 -73.29
CA PRO A 20 12.10 33.77 -72.59
C PRO A 20 11.43 33.67 -71.22
N VAL A 21 10.74 32.54 -70.98
CA VAL A 21 10.04 32.26 -69.72
C VAL A 21 11.08 32.30 -68.59
N PRO A 22 10.88 33.08 -67.51
CA PRO A 22 11.81 33.07 -66.39
C PRO A 22 11.80 31.68 -65.77
N GLN A 23 12.94 30.99 -65.84
CA GLN A 23 13.09 29.68 -65.22
C GLN A 23 12.99 29.84 -63.70
N VAL A 24 11.82 29.52 -63.14
CA VAL A 24 11.63 29.46 -61.70
C VAL A 24 12.52 28.36 -61.12
N LYS A 25 13.59 28.77 -60.43
CA LYS A 25 14.45 27.87 -59.66
C LYS A 25 13.57 27.09 -58.68
N LYS A 26 13.50 25.77 -58.86
CA LYS A 26 12.86 24.87 -57.89
C LYS A 26 13.54 25.08 -56.53
N VAL A 27 12.82 25.65 -55.58
CA VAL A 27 13.32 25.83 -54.21
C VAL A 27 13.47 24.43 -53.60
N ARG A 28 14.72 23.98 -53.47
CA ARG A 28 15.06 22.70 -52.85
C ARG A 28 14.68 22.79 -51.37
N ARG A 29 13.70 21.99 -50.92
CA ARG A 29 13.28 21.94 -49.51
C ARG A 29 14.50 21.69 -48.64
N THR A 30 14.87 22.67 -47.83
CA THR A 30 15.89 22.55 -46.79
C THR A 30 15.30 21.74 -45.65
N TYR A 31 15.53 20.42 -45.68
CA TYR A 31 15.27 19.59 -44.51
C TYR A 31 16.24 20.00 -43.41
N ARG A 32 15.68 20.53 -42.31
CA ARG A 32 16.43 20.87 -41.10
C ARG A 32 17.02 19.56 -40.55
N LYS A 33 18.34 19.36 -40.73
CA LYS A 33 19.05 18.22 -40.13
C LYS A 33 18.88 18.31 -38.61
N THR A 34 18.05 17.45 -38.04
CA THR A 34 17.92 17.35 -36.59
C THR A 34 19.14 16.61 -36.06
N ASN A 35 19.93 17.24 -35.19
CA ASN A 35 21.09 16.61 -34.59
C ASN A 35 20.65 15.45 -33.67
N PRO A 36 21.00 14.17 -33.97
CA PRO A 36 20.55 13.03 -33.19
C PRO A 36 21.17 13.00 -31.78
N LYS A 37 22.34 13.64 -31.60
CA LYS A 37 23.07 13.72 -30.32
C LYS A 37 22.26 14.44 -29.22
N GLY A 38 21.53 15.49 -29.57
CA GLY A 38 20.69 16.23 -28.60
C GLY A 38 19.53 15.38 -28.09
N LYS A 39 18.93 14.55 -28.95
CA LYS A 39 17.84 13.63 -28.54
C LYS A 39 18.33 12.55 -27.58
N MET A 40 19.56 12.07 -27.73
CA MET A 40 20.16 11.09 -26.81
C MET A 40 20.40 11.69 -25.42
N ILE A 41 20.94 12.91 -25.34
CA ILE A 41 21.19 13.60 -24.07
C ILE A 41 19.87 13.85 -23.32
N VAL A 42 18.82 14.29 -24.03
CA VAL A 42 17.49 14.50 -23.42
C VAL A 42 16.91 13.18 -22.90
N LYS A 43 17.06 12.07 -23.66
CA LYS A 43 16.64 10.75 -23.19
C LYS A 43 17.40 10.27 -21.95
N ALA A 44 18.72 10.49 -21.92
CA ALA A 44 19.56 10.14 -20.77
C ALA A 44 19.18 10.96 -19.52
N ALA A 45 18.98 12.27 -19.69
CA ALA A 45 18.52 13.15 -18.61
C ALA A 45 17.15 12.73 -18.07
N LEU A 46 16.22 12.36 -18.96
CA LEU A 46 14.90 11.85 -18.56
C LEU A 46 15.01 10.53 -17.78
N ALA A 47 15.86 9.60 -18.24
CA ALA A 47 16.08 8.33 -17.54
C ALA A 47 16.68 8.55 -16.13
N LEU A 48 17.64 9.46 -16.01
CA LEU A 48 18.25 9.82 -14.73
C LEU A 48 17.23 10.47 -13.78
N PHE A 49 16.36 11.33 -14.32
CA PHE A 49 15.29 11.96 -13.55
C PHE A 49 14.28 10.93 -13.01
N VAL A 50 13.84 9.99 -13.85
CA VAL A 50 12.96 8.89 -13.42
C VAL A 50 13.64 8.02 -12.37
N TYR A 51 14.93 7.71 -12.56
CA TYR A 51 15.70 6.94 -11.58
C TYR A 51 15.79 7.66 -10.21
N ALA A 52 16.00 8.97 -10.21
CA ALA A 52 16.01 9.77 -8.98
C ALA A 52 14.65 9.74 -8.27
N LEU A 53 13.54 9.84 -9.02
CA LEU A 53 12.20 9.73 -8.44
C LEU A 53 11.95 8.35 -7.80
N ILE A 54 12.42 7.27 -8.43
CA ILE A 54 12.31 5.92 -7.88
C ILE A 54 13.08 5.81 -6.55
N LEU A 55 14.30 6.35 -6.48
CA LEU A 55 15.09 6.34 -5.25
C LEU A 55 14.40 7.12 -4.12
N VAL A 56 13.87 8.30 -4.41
CA VAL A 56 13.14 9.11 -3.41
C VAL A 56 11.90 8.36 -2.95
N TYR A 57 11.13 7.75 -3.87
CA TYR A 57 9.96 6.96 -3.53
C TYR A 57 10.30 5.77 -2.62
N LEU A 58 11.40 5.06 -2.93
CA LEU A 58 11.87 3.93 -2.13
C LEU A 58 12.30 4.38 -0.72
N CYS A 59 12.94 5.55 -0.63
CA CYS A 59 13.36 6.14 0.63
C CYS A 59 12.15 6.55 1.50
N ILE A 60 11.15 7.19 0.90
CA ILE A 60 9.90 7.54 1.59
C ILE A 60 9.18 6.28 2.07
N LYS A 61 9.02 5.27 1.22
CA LYS A 61 8.37 4.00 1.59
C LYS A 61 9.12 3.25 2.67
N GLY A 62 10.45 3.19 2.59
CA GLY A 62 11.29 2.59 3.63
C GLY A 62 11.17 3.30 4.98
N ALA A 63 11.18 4.64 4.97
CA ALA A 63 10.99 5.44 6.18
C ALA A 63 9.59 5.23 6.79
N VAL A 64 8.54 5.26 5.97
CA VAL A 64 7.15 5.03 6.43
C VAL A 64 6.98 3.64 7.05
N LEU A 65 7.56 2.60 6.46
CA LEU A 65 7.55 1.26 7.07
C LEU A 65 8.29 1.24 8.41
N GLY A 66 9.44 1.92 8.50
CA GLY A 66 10.18 2.04 9.75
C GLY A 66 9.37 2.71 10.86
N TYR A 67 8.68 3.81 10.54
CA TYR A 67 7.80 4.49 11.50
C TYR A 67 6.63 3.62 11.96
N GLN A 68 6.01 2.88 11.04
CA GLN A 68 4.92 1.95 11.38
C GLN A 68 5.39 0.84 12.30
N ILE A 69 6.59 0.28 12.06
CA ILE A 69 7.16 -0.77 12.91
C ILE A 69 7.40 -0.24 14.33
N VAL A 70 7.98 0.97 14.47
CA VAL A 70 8.23 1.57 15.78
C VAL A 70 6.93 1.91 16.51
N GLU A 71 5.89 2.36 15.79
CA GLU A 71 4.57 2.61 16.36
C GLU A 71 3.94 1.32 16.88
N LEU A 72 3.98 0.24 16.09
CA LEU A 72 3.52 -1.09 16.49
C LEU A 72 4.30 -1.64 17.70
N GLU A 73 5.63 -1.49 17.72
CA GLU A 73 6.46 -1.93 18.85
C GLU A 73 6.07 -1.20 20.14
N LYS A 74 5.82 0.11 20.05
CA LYS A 74 5.37 0.91 21.18
C LYS A 74 3.98 0.46 21.68
N GLU A 75 3.06 0.15 20.77
CA GLU A 75 1.73 -0.35 21.13
C GLU A 75 1.81 -1.69 21.86
N ILE A 76 2.67 -2.62 21.40
CA ILE A 76 2.91 -3.89 22.07
C ILE A 76 3.47 -3.68 23.49
N GLN A 77 4.46 -2.80 23.64
CA GLN A 77 5.05 -2.50 24.96
C GLN A 77 4.03 -1.89 25.92
N GLN A 78 3.15 -1.01 25.42
CA GLN A 78 2.06 -0.45 26.24
C GLN A 78 1.11 -1.55 26.68
N LEU A 79 0.70 -2.43 25.77
CA LEU A 79 -0.23 -3.52 26.07
C LEU A 79 0.37 -4.53 27.06
N GLU A 80 1.65 -4.86 26.92
CA GLU A 80 2.37 -5.73 27.87
C GLU A 80 2.46 -5.09 29.26
N THR A 81 2.73 -3.78 29.32
CA THR A 81 2.77 -3.03 30.58
C THR A 81 1.40 -3.01 31.26
N ASP A 82 0.34 -2.78 30.49
CA ASP A 82 -1.03 -2.76 31.00
C ASP A 82 -1.47 -4.14 31.49
N ASN A 83 -1.14 -5.20 30.76
CA ASN A 83 -1.43 -6.57 31.16
C ASN A 83 -0.69 -6.92 32.47
N ARG A 84 0.60 -6.63 32.54
CA ARG A 84 1.39 -6.86 33.76
C ARG A 84 0.86 -6.05 34.95
N ARG A 85 0.40 -4.81 34.72
CA ARG A 85 -0.28 -4.02 35.75
C ARG A 85 -1.58 -4.66 36.20
N LEU A 86 -2.36 -5.21 35.27
CA LEU A 86 -3.60 -5.93 35.57
C LEU A 86 -3.31 -7.18 36.41
N GLU A 87 -2.29 -7.96 36.05
CA GLU A 87 -1.83 -9.13 36.81
C GLU A 87 -1.44 -8.75 38.23
N TYR A 88 -0.70 -7.65 38.43
CA TYR A 88 -0.38 -7.17 39.77
C TYR A 88 -1.63 -6.78 40.58
N ASN A 89 -2.59 -6.10 39.96
CA ASN A 89 -3.85 -5.75 40.62
C ASN A 89 -4.67 -7.00 40.99
N ILE A 90 -4.67 -8.02 40.13
CA ILE A 90 -5.31 -9.31 40.41
C ILE A 90 -4.60 -9.99 41.57
N ALA A 91 -3.27 -10.09 41.52
CA ALA A 91 -2.48 -10.70 42.60
C ALA A 91 -2.68 -9.97 43.94
N GLN A 92 -2.80 -8.65 43.92
CA GLN A 92 -3.08 -7.85 45.11
C GLN A 92 -4.47 -8.13 45.67
N LYS A 93 -5.51 -8.15 44.82
CA LYS A 93 -6.89 -8.42 45.25
C LYS A 93 -7.17 -9.89 45.58
N CYS A 94 -6.43 -10.80 44.97
CA CYS A 94 -6.47 -12.23 45.28
C CYS A 94 -5.49 -12.62 46.38
N SER A 95 -4.70 -11.67 46.90
CA SER A 95 -3.82 -11.94 48.03
C SER A 95 -4.68 -12.35 49.22
N LEU A 96 -4.22 -13.39 49.93
CA LEU A 96 -4.93 -13.94 51.08
C LEU A 96 -5.20 -12.85 52.12
N ASP A 97 -4.25 -11.95 52.32
CA ASP A 97 -4.33 -10.84 53.29
C ASP A 97 -5.47 -9.86 52.95
N TYR A 98 -5.63 -9.52 51.66
CA TYR A 98 -6.75 -8.69 51.21
C TYR A 98 -8.09 -9.40 51.39
N ILE A 99 -8.15 -10.70 51.07
CA ILE A 99 -9.39 -11.49 51.21
C ILE A 99 -9.76 -11.66 52.69
N GLU A 100 -8.80 -11.95 53.57
CA GLU A 100 -9.03 -12.07 55.02
C GLU A 100 -9.47 -10.72 55.63
N ALA A 101 -8.84 -9.61 55.23
CA ALA A 101 -9.24 -8.27 55.65
C ALA A 101 -10.67 -7.91 55.17
N ALA A 102 -10.98 -8.16 53.89
CA ALA A 102 -12.32 -7.92 53.36
C ALA A 102 -13.38 -8.83 54.01
N ALA A 103 -13.04 -10.09 54.30
CA ALA A 103 -13.92 -11.03 55.00
C ALA A 103 -14.20 -10.56 56.45
N LEU A 104 -13.20 -10.04 57.15
CA LEU A 104 -13.37 -9.45 58.48
C LEU A 104 -14.28 -8.21 58.45
N GLU A 105 -14.12 -7.31 57.47
CA GLU A 105 -15.00 -6.15 57.30
C GLU A 105 -16.45 -6.55 57.01
N LEU A 106 -16.66 -7.66 56.28
CA LEU A 106 -17.97 -8.24 55.99
C LEU A 106 -18.55 -9.05 57.16
N GLY A 107 -17.84 -9.13 58.30
CA GLY A 107 -18.28 -9.88 59.48
C GLY A 107 -18.22 -11.40 59.31
N MET A 108 -17.43 -11.90 58.35
CA MET A 108 -17.22 -13.34 58.15
C MET A 108 -16.16 -13.84 59.13
N GLU A 109 -16.53 -14.82 59.96
CA GLU A 109 -15.61 -15.47 60.90
C GLU A 109 -14.78 -16.55 60.20
N LYS A 110 -13.51 -16.67 60.56
CA LYS A 110 -12.61 -17.72 60.05
C LYS A 110 -13.18 -19.08 60.43
N ALA A 111 -13.48 -19.91 59.42
CA ALA A 111 -13.96 -21.26 59.63
C ALA A 111 -12.95 -22.05 60.48
N SER A 112 -13.31 -22.30 61.74
CA SER A 112 -12.59 -23.17 62.65
C SER A 112 -12.42 -24.54 62.00
N GLN A 113 -11.17 -25.00 61.99
CA GLN A 113 -10.63 -26.22 61.36
C GLN A 113 -11.67 -27.31 61.08
N GLY A 114 -11.95 -27.53 59.79
CA GLY A 114 -12.77 -28.64 59.32
C GLY A 114 -13.73 -28.26 58.19
N ILE A 115 -13.27 -27.58 57.15
CA ILE A 115 -14.06 -27.44 55.92
C ILE A 115 -14.05 -28.81 55.24
N ALA A 116 -15.06 -29.63 55.53
CA ALA A 116 -15.42 -30.74 54.67
C ALA A 116 -15.84 -30.13 53.34
N VAL A 117 -14.92 -30.13 52.37
CA VAL A 117 -15.19 -29.73 50.99
C VAL A 117 -16.26 -30.68 50.46
N ALA A 118 -17.52 -30.22 50.42
CA ALA A 118 -18.53 -30.86 49.61
C ALA A 118 -18.09 -30.66 48.17
N VAL A 119 -17.58 -31.73 47.56
CA VAL A 119 -17.34 -31.81 46.12
C VAL A 119 -18.69 -31.55 45.45
N VAL A 120 -18.81 -30.40 44.80
CA VAL A 120 -19.90 -30.12 43.87
C VAL A 120 -19.74 -31.13 42.73
N PRO A 121 -20.76 -31.94 42.40
CA PRO A 121 -20.66 -32.88 41.30
C PRO A 121 -20.40 -32.12 39.99
N ASP A 122 -19.51 -32.68 39.17
CA ASP A 122 -19.12 -32.15 37.87
C ASP A 122 -20.34 -31.66 37.09
N TYR A 123 -20.37 -30.36 36.79
CA TYR A 123 -21.33 -29.83 35.85
C TYR A 123 -20.90 -30.29 34.45
N GLU A 124 -21.83 -30.89 33.72
CA GLU A 124 -21.66 -31.11 32.29
C GLU A 124 -21.39 -29.75 31.60
N PRO A 125 -20.43 -29.68 30.66
CA PRO A 125 -20.14 -28.41 29.99
C PRO A 125 -21.37 -27.99 29.20
N VAL A 126 -22.03 -26.93 29.66
CA VAL A 126 -23.01 -26.20 28.88
C VAL A 126 -22.28 -25.65 27.66
N THR A 127 -22.58 -26.21 26.49
CA THR A 127 -22.20 -25.66 25.20
C THR A 127 -22.88 -24.31 25.03
N ILE A 128 -22.19 -23.25 25.43
CA ILE A 128 -22.52 -21.90 25.01
C ILE A 128 -22.29 -21.87 23.49
N SER A 129 -23.39 -21.87 22.73
CA SER A 129 -23.36 -21.50 21.32
C SER A 129 -23.02 -20.01 21.26
N GLU A 130 -21.73 -19.70 21.27
CA GLU A 130 -21.24 -18.34 21.08
C GLU A 130 -21.44 -17.99 19.59
N ASN A 131 -22.63 -17.47 19.30
CA ASN A 131 -22.89 -16.71 18.09
C ASN A 131 -22.14 -15.37 18.18
N THR A 132 -20.82 -15.42 18.00
CA THR A 132 -20.00 -14.25 17.73
C THR A 132 -19.49 -14.43 16.31
N GLN A 133 -20.00 -13.59 15.40
CA GLN A 133 -19.50 -13.47 14.05
C GLN A 133 -18.04 -13.00 14.09
N THR A 134 -17.12 -13.97 14.05
CA THR A 134 -15.68 -13.74 13.96
C THR A 134 -15.29 -13.47 12.50
N PRO A 135 -14.57 -12.38 12.17
CA PRO A 135 -14.09 -12.10 10.81
C PRO A 135 -13.04 -13.11 10.31
N ALA A 136 -12.60 -14.06 11.15
CA ALA A 136 -11.53 -15.03 10.86
C ALA A 136 -11.91 -16.16 9.87
N GLN A 137 -13.19 -16.31 9.52
CA GLN A 137 -13.63 -17.33 8.55
C GLN A 137 -13.44 -16.86 7.09
N ALA A 138 -13.49 -15.55 6.85
CA ALA A 138 -13.24 -14.98 5.53
C ALA A 138 -11.78 -15.21 5.09
N ASP A 139 -10.82 -15.01 6.01
CA ASP A 139 -9.39 -15.13 5.72
C ASP A 139 -8.96 -16.55 5.39
N LYS A 140 -9.49 -17.57 6.09
CA LYS A 140 -9.19 -18.97 5.77
C LYS A 140 -9.71 -19.36 4.38
N SER A 141 -10.86 -18.82 3.97
CA SER A 141 -11.42 -19.07 2.64
C SER A 141 -10.60 -18.40 1.53
N LEU A 142 -10.03 -17.22 1.78
CA LEU A 142 -9.17 -16.50 0.85
C LEU A 142 -7.79 -17.16 0.71
N LEU A 143 -7.20 -17.61 1.81
CA LEU A 143 -5.95 -18.38 1.79
C LEU A 143 -6.12 -19.68 1.00
N ASN A 144 -7.20 -20.42 1.23
CA ASN A 144 -7.48 -21.66 0.49
C ASN A 144 -7.69 -21.41 -1.00
N LYS A 145 -8.32 -20.28 -1.38
CA LYS A 145 -8.46 -19.88 -2.77
C LYS A 145 -7.11 -19.52 -3.41
N LEU A 146 -6.24 -18.78 -2.71
CA LEU A 146 -4.91 -18.46 -3.21
C LEU A 146 -4.05 -19.72 -3.38
N TYR A 147 -4.09 -20.62 -2.42
CA TYR A 147 -3.40 -21.92 -2.48
C TYR A 147 -3.84 -22.74 -3.70
N ASN A 148 -5.15 -22.85 -3.92
CA ASN A 148 -5.69 -23.60 -5.06
C ASN A 148 -5.34 -22.96 -6.41
N ASN A 149 -5.33 -21.63 -6.51
CA ASN A 149 -4.93 -20.94 -7.73
C ASN A 149 -3.44 -21.11 -8.03
N LEU A 150 -2.58 -21.04 -7.01
CA LEU A 150 -1.14 -21.28 -7.16
C LEU A 150 -0.85 -22.73 -7.56
N LEU A 151 -1.54 -23.69 -6.96
CA LEU A 151 -1.41 -25.10 -7.29
C LEU A 151 -1.88 -25.40 -8.73
N MET A 152 -2.98 -24.76 -9.16
CA MET A 152 -3.47 -24.86 -10.54
C MET A 152 -2.49 -24.24 -11.54
N LEU A 153 -1.85 -23.11 -11.19
CA LEU A 153 -0.86 -22.46 -12.04
C LEU A 153 0.43 -23.30 -12.17
N ALA A 154 0.87 -23.90 -11.06
CA ALA A 154 2.03 -24.79 -11.04
C ALA A 154 1.79 -26.07 -11.84
N HIS A 155 0.55 -26.56 -11.91
CA HIS A 155 0.19 -27.73 -12.69
C HIS A 155 0.01 -27.44 -14.19
N ASN A 156 -0.40 -26.22 -14.56
CA ASN A 156 -0.65 -25.82 -15.95
C ASN A 156 0.55 -25.19 -16.67
N ASN A 157 1.69 -25.03 -15.99
CA ASN A 157 2.90 -24.47 -16.58
C ASN A 157 3.95 -25.59 -16.73
N PRO A 158 4.14 -26.17 -17.95
CA PRO A 158 5.16 -27.19 -18.19
C PRO A 158 6.59 -26.63 -18.14
#